data_AF-A0A7S2QJ22-F1
#
_entry.id   AF-A0A7S2QJ22-F1
#
_cell.length_a   1.000
_cell.length_b   1.000
_cell.length_c   1.000
_cell.angle_alpha   90.00
_cell.angle_beta   90.00
_cell.angle_gamma   90.00
#
_symmetry.space_group_name_H-M   'P 1'
#
loop_
_entity.id
_entity.type
_entity.pdbx_description
1 polymer ?
#
loop_
_entity_poly.entity_id
_entity_poly.type
_entity_poly.pdbx_seq_one_letter_code
_entity_poly.pdbx_strand_id
1 'polypeptide(L)'
;VAPVQDPTIAGPLTQAGSAITGGRAKEAVDLAKSALASARNASDKALQLPVLRVLIAAHAAARDIDSALQASREMAKVAKKVGTAKAHVFARISLAEALLASGEPGQAIAAAEEAVALAGEGQDAELTTAALSAVYGVHRVVGKCASAQRAAEKVLEAVQGKKKAEASALLMVGDANPSSKASLSAASKAAAAFRELGDEVGEGAALVALAFAYGSQAERQYEDGVRAALSAVSIFRERGEKTAEAVALCTASRANSLREDKQDAARFANEALQIFREQGFKVGEAYAAELLADAPYASLQQAGARLMIDEASLAHIEVNETATQDSLENIVAALHQFNHRGKMEHFKAVVLHVEGSPAPSRLHSFAIATGTFLVGIRSVGVPVVSCCWGTIAGPSWGLAFGGDYRIAAADTTFVTPILRPMECLAALVGQQNYAQLTIEHGTLTAGAMLEMGMMHQVQPDAKSAQKSAQTQAKRITNFPVLASRQTLSLMCPDAQTYVNVQ
;
A
#
# COMPACT_ATOMS: atom_id res chain seq x y z
N VAL A 1 -34.52 12.70 -9.19
CA VAL A 1 -35.34 12.62 -10.43
C VAL A 1 -36.42 11.58 -10.15
N ALA A 2 -37.67 11.81 -10.54
CA ALA A 2 -38.67 10.74 -10.46
C ALA A 2 -38.08 9.49 -11.13
N PRO A 3 -38.12 8.31 -10.52
CA PRO A 3 -37.45 7.13 -11.07
C PRO A 3 -37.93 6.94 -12.50
N VAL A 4 -37.00 6.78 -13.43
CA VAL A 4 -37.35 6.41 -14.81
C VAL A 4 -38.05 5.06 -14.71
N GLN A 5 -39.35 5.02 -15.00
CA GLN A 5 -40.14 3.80 -14.87
C GLN A 5 -40.09 2.94 -16.13
N ASP A 6 -39.64 3.50 -17.25
CA ASP A 6 -39.46 2.76 -18.50
C ASP A 6 -38.34 1.71 -18.30
N PRO A 7 -38.65 0.40 -18.32
CA PRO A 7 -37.68 -0.65 -18.05
C PRO A 7 -36.58 -0.71 -19.12
N THR A 8 -36.85 -0.23 -20.34
CA THR A 8 -35.86 -0.17 -21.43
C THR A 8 -34.80 0.91 -21.22
N ILE A 9 -35.01 1.81 -20.25
CA ILE A 9 -34.08 2.86 -19.84
C ILE A 9 -33.56 2.58 -18.43
N ALA A 10 -34.45 2.26 -17.49
CA ALA A 10 -34.13 2.08 -16.07
C ALA A 10 -33.14 0.93 -15.83
N GLY A 11 -33.39 -0.24 -16.44
CA GLY A 11 -32.54 -1.42 -16.29
C GLY A 11 -31.09 -1.17 -16.73
N PRO A 12 -30.88 -0.71 -17.98
CA PRO A 12 -29.53 -0.38 -18.45
C PRO A 12 -28.86 0.75 -17.65
N LEU A 13 -29.60 1.75 -17.13
CA LEU A 13 -29.01 2.79 -16.28
C LEU A 13 -28.51 2.25 -14.95
N THR A 14 -29.26 1.37 -14.29
CA THR A 14 -28.81 0.72 -13.04
C THR A 14 -27.57 -0.12 -13.29
N GLN A 15 -27.55 -0.90 -14.38
CA GLN A 15 -26.39 -1.71 -14.76
C GLN A 15 -25.19 -0.83 -15.12
N ALA A 16 -25.40 0.27 -15.84
CA ALA A 16 -24.34 1.21 -16.17
C ALA A 16 -23.73 1.84 -14.92
N GLY A 17 -24.55 2.24 -13.95
CA GLY A 17 -24.08 2.73 -12.64
C GLY A 17 -23.20 1.70 -11.92
N SER A 18 -23.65 0.45 -11.85
CA SER A 18 -22.87 -0.66 -11.27
C SER A 18 -21.59 -0.96 -12.05
N ALA A 19 -21.60 -0.82 -13.38
CA ALA A 19 -20.43 -1.00 -14.21
C ALA A 19 -19.40 0.12 -14.00
N ILE A 20 -19.84 1.37 -13.79
CA ILE A 20 -18.95 2.49 -13.41
C ILE A 20 -18.27 2.19 -12.09
N THR A 21 -19.03 1.82 -11.05
CA THR A 21 -18.46 1.53 -9.72
C THR A 21 -17.55 0.30 -9.73
N GLY A 22 -17.85 -0.70 -10.55
CA GLY A 22 -17.04 -1.90 -10.72
C GLY A 22 -15.86 -1.77 -11.69
N GLY A 23 -15.52 -0.56 -12.17
CA GLY A 23 -14.39 -0.34 -13.07
C GLY A 23 -14.59 -0.84 -14.52
N ARG A 24 -15.79 -1.28 -14.87
CA ARG A 24 -16.16 -1.79 -16.21
C ARG A 24 -16.63 -0.63 -17.10
N ALA A 25 -15.76 0.35 -17.32
CA ALA A 25 -16.12 1.62 -17.95
C ALA A 25 -16.66 1.47 -19.39
N LYS A 26 -16.12 0.54 -20.19
CA LYS A 26 -16.61 0.29 -21.55
C LYS A 26 -18.06 -0.24 -21.55
N GLU A 27 -18.33 -1.22 -20.69
CA GLU A 27 -19.68 -1.76 -20.53
C GLU A 27 -20.67 -0.69 -20.08
N ALA A 28 -20.26 0.17 -19.14
CA ALA A 28 -21.09 1.30 -18.71
C ALA A 28 -21.45 2.23 -19.87
N VAL A 29 -20.49 2.53 -20.76
CA VAL A 29 -20.73 3.36 -21.95
C VAL A 29 -21.74 2.69 -22.88
N ASP A 30 -21.60 1.38 -23.14
CA ASP A 30 -22.50 0.66 -24.04
C ASP A 30 -23.92 0.58 -23.50
N LEU A 31 -24.07 0.30 -22.20
CA LEU A 31 -25.35 0.29 -21.51
C LEU A 31 -26.02 1.67 -21.52
N ALA A 32 -25.27 2.73 -21.25
CA ALA A 32 -25.77 4.10 -21.28
C ALA A 32 -26.17 4.54 -22.71
N LYS A 33 -25.42 4.14 -23.73
CA LYS A 33 -25.77 4.38 -25.15
C LYS A 33 -27.06 3.66 -25.55
N SER A 34 -27.24 2.42 -25.11
CA SER A 34 -28.47 1.65 -25.32
C SER A 34 -29.68 2.34 -24.69
N ALA A 35 -29.59 2.75 -23.41
CA ALA A 35 -30.62 3.55 -22.76
C ALA A 35 -30.90 4.87 -23.49
N LEU A 36 -29.87 5.51 -24.05
CA LEU A 36 -30.03 6.79 -24.75
C LEU A 36 -30.79 6.63 -26.06
N ALA A 37 -30.60 5.51 -26.76
CA ALA A 37 -31.38 5.18 -27.95
C ALA A 37 -32.87 5.04 -27.63
N SER A 38 -33.22 4.32 -26.55
CA SER A 38 -34.61 4.21 -26.06
C SER A 38 -35.18 5.57 -25.66
N ALA A 39 -34.43 6.38 -24.89
CA ALA A 39 -34.84 7.71 -24.49
C ALA A 39 -34.98 8.71 -25.65
N ARG A 40 -34.25 8.51 -26.76
CA ARG A 40 -34.42 9.32 -27.98
C ARG A 40 -35.74 9.06 -28.68
N ASN A 41 -36.19 7.81 -28.68
CA ASN A 41 -37.45 7.35 -29.27
C ASN A 41 -38.66 7.69 -28.41
N ALA A 42 -38.47 7.95 -27.11
CA ALA A 42 -39.55 8.40 -26.23
C ALA A 42 -40.10 9.78 -26.63
N SER A 43 -41.41 9.95 -26.43
CA SER A 43 -42.11 11.23 -26.61
C SER A 43 -41.61 12.28 -25.62
N ASP A 44 -41.37 11.88 -24.36
CA ASP A 44 -40.83 12.76 -23.34
C ASP A 44 -39.30 12.92 -23.47
N LYS A 45 -38.88 14.09 -23.93
CA LYS A 45 -37.45 14.42 -24.09
C LYS A 45 -36.73 14.60 -22.75
N ALA A 46 -37.43 14.77 -21.64
CA ALA A 46 -36.81 14.87 -20.31
C ALA A 46 -36.14 13.56 -19.87
N LEU A 47 -36.58 12.41 -20.41
CA LEU A 47 -35.98 11.09 -20.14
C LEU A 47 -34.53 10.98 -20.61
N GLN A 48 -34.10 11.81 -21.57
CA GLN A 48 -32.72 11.82 -22.04
C GLN A 48 -31.74 12.42 -21.02
N LEU A 49 -32.20 13.31 -20.13
CA LEU A 49 -31.34 13.99 -19.15
C LEU A 49 -30.66 13.04 -18.15
N PRO A 50 -31.39 12.15 -17.43
CA PRO A 50 -30.74 11.20 -16.52
C PRO A 50 -29.82 10.23 -17.26
N VAL A 51 -30.16 9.87 -18.50
CA VAL A 51 -29.34 8.98 -19.32
C VAL A 51 -28.03 9.65 -19.76
N LEU A 52 -28.12 10.88 -20.26
CA LEU A 52 -26.95 11.65 -20.67
C LEU A 52 -26.01 11.89 -19.48
N ARG A 53 -26.54 12.13 -18.28
CA ARG A 53 -25.72 12.25 -17.06
C ARG A 53 -24.91 10.99 -16.78
N VAL A 54 -25.52 9.81 -16.88
CA VAL A 54 -24.80 8.53 -16.70
C VAL A 54 -23.80 8.30 -17.83
N LEU A 55 -24.16 8.64 -19.07
CA LEU A 55 -23.26 8.51 -20.22
C LEU A 55 -22.02 9.41 -20.08
N ILE A 56 -22.17 10.65 -19.59
CA ILE A 56 -21.07 11.57 -19.29
C ILE A 56 -20.14 10.94 -18.24
N ALA A 57 -20.70 10.42 -17.15
CA ALA A 57 -19.92 9.74 -16.10
C ALA A 57 -19.21 8.49 -16.62
N ALA A 58 -19.85 7.70 -17.49
CA ALA A 58 -19.27 6.51 -18.10
C ALA A 58 -18.10 6.85 -19.03
N HIS A 59 -18.25 7.88 -19.87
CA HIS A 59 -17.15 8.36 -20.72
C HIS A 59 -15.98 8.92 -19.90
N ALA A 60 -16.27 9.68 -18.84
CA ALA A 60 -15.23 10.15 -17.92
C ALA A 60 -14.48 8.99 -17.26
N ALA A 61 -15.21 7.96 -16.79
CA ALA A 61 -14.60 6.74 -16.23
C ALA A 61 -13.76 5.97 -17.27
N ALA A 62 -14.19 5.97 -18.54
CA ALA A 62 -13.46 5.38 -19.66
C ALA A 62 -12.26 6.22 -20.13
N ARG A 63 -12.04 7.41 -19.54
CA ARG A 63 -11.06 8.43 -19.96
C ARG A 63 -11.25 8.92 -21.40
N ASP A 64 -12.47 8.83 -21.91
CA ASP A 64 -12.89 9.37 -23.20
C ASP A 64 -13.51 10.76 -22.99
N ILE A 65 -12.62 11.73 -22.75
CA ILE A 65 -12.99 13.09 -22.34
C ILE A 65 -13.75 13.84 -23.44
N ASP A 66 -13.37 13.64 -24.70
CA ASP A 66 -14.02 14.29 -25.84
C ASP A 66 -15.50 13.88 -25.95
N SER A 67 -15.77 12.58 -25.81
CA SER A 67 -17.15 12.09 -25.80
C SER A 67 -17.93 12.54 -24.58
N ALA A 68 -17.29 12.65 -23.40
CA ALA A 68 -17.94 13.19 -22.20
C ALA A 68 -18.37 14.65 -22.40
N LEU A 69 -17.48 15.50 -22.94
CA LEU A 69 -17.79 16.90 -23.24
C LEU A 69 -18.87 17.02 -24.33
N GLN A 70 -18.84 16.15 -25.35
CA GLN A 70 -19.85 16.11 -26.39
C GLN A 70 -21.23 15.73 -25.82
N ALA A 71 -21.29 14.73 -24.95
CA ALA A 71 -22.52 14.34 -24.26
C ALA A 71 -23.04 15.46 -23.33
N SER A 72 -22.16 16.20 -22.65
CA SER A 72 -22.53 17.40 -21.88
C SER A 72 -23.13 18.51 -22.74
N ARG A 73 -22.59 18.73 -23.95
CA ARG A 73 -23.16 19.68 -24.92
C ARG A 73 -24.52 19.22 -25.45
N GLU A 74 -24.70 17.92 -25.67
CA GLU A 74 -26.01 17.34 -26.02
C GLU A 74 -27.01 17.55 -24.88
N MET A 75 -26.61 17.28 -23.64
CA MET A 75 -27.44 17.46 -22.44
C MET A 75 -27.90 18.91 -22.29
N ALA A 76 -27.03 19.89 -22.54
CA ALA A 76 -27.41 21.31 -22.54
C ALA A 76 -28.46 21.65 -23.61
N LYS A 77 -28.36 21.06 -24.82
CA LYS A 77 -29.37 21.24 -25.88
C LYS A 77 -30.72 20.62 -25.49
N VAL A 78 -30.71 19.44 -24.87
CA VAL A 78 -31.92 18.80 -24.35
C VAL A 78 -32.53 19.64 -23.24
N ALA A 79 -31.72 20.13 -22.30
CA ALA A 79 -32.18 20.98 -21.20
C ALA A 79 -32.88 22.24 -21.71
N LYS A 80 -32.36 22.88 -22.76
CA LYS A 80 -33.00 24.02 -23.42
C LYS A 80 -34.37 23.67 -24.02
N LYS A 81 -34.54 22.47 -24.58
CA LYS A 81 -35.83 21.99 -25.12
C LYS A 81 -36.83 21.67 -24.01
N VAL A 82 -36.36 21.11 -22.89
CA VAL A 82 -37.18 20.78 -21.72
C VAL A 82 -37.62 22.04 -20.97
N GLY A 83 -36.78 23.08 -20.93
CA GLY A 83 -37.15 24.42 -20.44
C GLY A 83 -37.24 24.57 -18.92
N THR A 84 -36.99 23.52 -18.13
CA THR A 84 -37.09 23.58 -16.66
C THR A 84 -35.77 24.02 -16.02
N ALA A 85 -35.85 24.78 -14.91
CA ALA A 85 -34.65 25.16 -14.13
C ALA A 85 -33.83 23.92 -13.71
N LYS A 86 -34.54 22.86 -13.29
CA LYS A 86 -33.96 21.56 -12.94
C LYS A 86 -33.07 20.97 -14.04
N ALA A 87 -33.54 21.00 -15.28
CA ALA A 87 -32.77 20.48 -16.41
C ALA A 87 -31.50 21.30 -16.67
N HIS A 88 -31.59 22.64 -16.55
CA HIS A 88 -30.45 23.52 -16.76
C HIS A 88 -29.39 23.37 -15.65
N VAL A 89 -29.82 23.26 -14.39
CA VAL A 89 -28.91 23.02 -13.24
C VAL A 89 -28.13 21.73 -13.43
N PHE A 90 -28.81 20.60 -13.70
CA PHE A 90 -28.11 19.33 -13.89
C PHE A 90 -27.19 19.31 -15.12
N ALA A 91 -27.57 19.99 -16.20
CA ALA A 91 -26.69 20.10 -17.36
C ALA A 91 -25.40 20.85 -17.03
N ARG A 92 -25.47 21.91 -16.22
CA ARG A 92 -24.29 22.66 -15.76
C ARG A 92 -23.43 21.87 -14.78
N ILE A 93 -24.04 21.11 -13.86
CA ILE A 93 -23.32 20.19 -12.96
C ILE A 93 -22.53 19.15 -13.77
N SER A 94 -23.17 18.48 -14.73
CA SER A 94 -22.51 17.46 -15.54
C SER A 94 -21.44 18.04 -16.48
N LEU A 95 -21.61 19.28 -16.95
CA LEU A 95 -20.56 20.00 -17.65
C LEU A 95 -19.36 20.27 -16.75
N ALA A 96 -19.58 20.71 -15.51
CA ALA A 96 -18.50 20.94 -14.54
C ALA A 96 -17.72 19.65 -14.24
N GLU A 97 -18.41 18.52 -14.06
CA GLU A 97 -17.78 17.20 -13.86
C GLU A 97 -16.91 16.79 -15.07
N ALA A 98 -17.41 16.99 -16.30
CA ALA A 98 -16.66 16.69 -17.52
C ALA A 98 -15.44 17.60 -17.71
N LEU A 99 -15.57 18.89 -17.39
CA LEU A 99 -14.47 19.88 -17.47
C LEU A 99 -13.40 19.64 -16.40
N LEU A 100 -13.77 19.15 -15.22
CA LEU A 100 -12.78 18.69 -14.23
C LEU A 100 -11.98 17.52 -14.80
N ALA A 101 -12.65 16.55 -15.41
CA ALA A 101 -12.00 15.39 -16.00
C ALA A 101 -11.12 15.75 -17.21
N SER A 102 -11.43 16.84 -17.93
CA SER A 102 -10.59 17.36 -19.02
C SER A 102 -9.39 18.18 -18.57
N GLY A 103 -9.26 18.47 -17.28
CA GLY A 103 -8.18 19.31 -16.75
C GLY A 103 -8.42 20.80 -16.97
N GLU A 104 -9.67 21.25 -17.09
CA GLU A 104 -10.06 22.66 -17.27
C GLU A 104 -10.74 23.24 -16.02
N PRO A 105 -9.99 23.40 -14.90
CA PRO A 105 -10.58 23.71 -13.60
C PRO A 105 -11.26 25.09 -13.55
N GLY A 106 -10.78 26.07 -14.33
CA GLY A 106 -11.41 27.40 -14.40
C GLY A 106 -12.82 27.35 -15.00
N GLN A 107 -12.98 26.60 -16.09
CA GLN A 107 -14.29 26.43 -16.72
C GLN A 107 -15.22 25.56 -15.87
N ALA A 108 -14.68 24.54 -15.19
CA ALA A 108 -15.45 23.72 -14.28
C ALA A 108 -16.03 24.54 -13.11
N ILE A 109 -15.24 25.46 -12.53
CA ILE A 109 -15.70 26.38 -11.49
C ILE A 109 -16.83 27.25 -12.02
N ALA A 110 -16.65 27.87 -13.18
CA ALA A 110 -17.67 28.73 -13.79
C ALA A 110 -18.99 27.95 -14.03
N ALA A 111 -18.91 26.73 -14.56
CA ALA A 111 -20.08 25.88 -14.79
C ALA A 111 -20.79 25.49 -13.47
N ALA A 112 -20.05 25.20 -12.40
CA ALA A 112 -20.64 24.89 -11.10
C ALA A 112 -21.28 26.12 -10.43
N GLU A 113 -20.65 27.30 -10.53
CA GLU A 113 -21.21 28.56 -10.02
C GLU A 113 -22.47 28.98 -10.80
N GLU A 114 -22.48 28.80 -12.12
CA GLU A 114 -23.68 28.98 -12.94
C GLU A 114 -24.81 28.04 -12.53
N ALA A 115 -24.50 26.79 -12.14
CA ALA A 115 -25.51 25.86 -11.64
C ALA A 115 -26.17 26.38 -10.36
N VAL A 116 -25.40 27.00 -9.46
CA VAL A 116 -25.94 27.64 -8.23
C VAL A 116 -26.80 28.85 -8.60
N ALA A 117 -26.34 29.69 -9.52
CA ALA A 117 -27.11 30.85 -9.99
C ALA A 117 -28.46 30.43 -10.61
N LEU A 118 -28.48 29.33 -11.37
CA LEU A 118 -29.69 28.77 -11.99
C LEU A 118 -30.63 28.08 -10.99
N ALA A 119 -30.10 27.51 -9.90
CA ALA A 119 -30.93 26.93 -8.85
C ALA A 119 -31.74 28.02 -8.12
N GLY A 120 -31.20 29.25 -8.04
CA GLY A 120 -31.81 30.41 -7.39
C GLY A 120 -31.83 30.27 -5.88
N GLU A 121 -31.50 31.33 -5.14
CA GLU A 121 -31.56 31.31 -3.68
C GLU A 121 -33.02 31.07 -3.22
N GLY A 122 -33.30 29.88 -2.68
CA GLY A 122 -34.54 29.58 -1.95
C GLY A 122 -35.72 28.97 -2.71
N GLN A 123 -35.61 28.60 -3.99
CA GLN A 123 -36.75 28.05 -4.75
C GLN A 123 -36.89 26.52 -4.67
N ASP A 124 -35.79 25.77 -4.74
CA ASP A 124 -35.77 24.29 -4.62
C ASP A 124 -34.54 23.85 -3.83
N ALA A 125 -34.76 23.45 -2.57
CA ALA A 125 -33.70 23.07 -1.65
C ALA A 125 -32.86 21.88 -2.17
N GLU A 126 -33.46 20.94 -2.92
CA GLU A 126 -32.73 19.81 -3.49
C GLU A 126 -31.80 20.26 -4.63
N LEU A 127 -32.27 21.17 -5.48
CA LEU A 127 -31.45 21.71 -6.57
C LEU A 127 -30.29 22.56 -6.05
N THR A 128 -30.56 23.43 -5.07
CA THR A 128 -29.53 24.25 -4.43
C THR A 128 -28.49 23.37 -3.76
N THR A 129 -28.91 22.31 -3.05
CA THR A 129 -27.98 21.33 -2.44
C THR A 129 -27.12 20.67 -3.51
N ALA A 130 -27.69 20.18 -4.61
CA ALA A 130 -26.94 19.52 -5.68
C ALA A 130 -25.92 20.46 -6.36
N ALA A 131 -26.30 21.71 -6.60
CA ALA A 131 -25.42 22.71 -7.19
C ALA A 131 -24.26 23.09 -6.24
N LEU A 132 -24.55 23.30 -4.96
CA LEU A 132 -23.52 23.57 -3.94
C LEU A 132 -22.57 22.38 -3.74
N SER A 133 -23.07 21.14 -3.80
CA SER A 133 -22.23 19.94 -3.78
C SER A 133 -21.28 19.88 -4.99
N ALA A 134 -21.72 20.32 -6.17
CA ALA A 134 -20.85 20.41 -7.34
C ALA A 134 -19.75 21.47 -7.14
N VAL A 135 -20.08 22.64 -6.60
CA VAL A 135 -19.10 23.68 -6.24
C VAL A 135 -18.08 23.16 -5.23
N TYR A 136 -18.52 22.46 -4.18
CA TYR A 136 -17.62 21.79 -3.24
C TYR A 136 -16.69 20.82 -3.97
N GLY A 137 -17.24 19.91 -4.79
CA GLY A 137 -16.46 18.87 -5.48
C GLY A 137 -15.38 19.47 -6.38
N VAL A 138 -15.75 20.48 -7.17
CA VAL A 138 -14.81 21.22 -8.04
C VAL A 138 -13.73 21.90 -7.22
N HIS A 139 -14.08 22.68 -6.20
CA HIS A 139 -13.09 23.38 -5.40
C HIS A 139 -12.16 22.45 -4.64
N ARG A 140 -12.66 21.32 -4.16
CA ARG A 140 -11.87 20.29 -3.48
C ARG A 140 -10.80 19.72 -4.42
N VAL A 141 -11.18 19.31 -5.63
CA VAL A 141 -10.24 18.77 -6.63
C VAL A 141 -9.19 19.81 -7.06
N VAL A 142 -9.58 21.08 -7.15
CA VAL A 142 -8.67 22.19 -7.50
C VAL A 142 -7.78 22.61 -6.31
N GLY A 143 -8.05 22.13 -5.10
CA GLY A 143 -7.30 22.51 -3.89
C GLY A 143 -7.68 23.89 -3.31
N LYS A 144 -8.84 24.46 -3.70
CA LYS A 144 -9.38 25.69 -3.12
C LYS A 144 -10.14 25.40 -1.82
N CYS A 145 -9.43 24.94 -0.79
CA CYS A 145 -10.00 24.43 0.47
C CYS A 145 -10.99 25.41 1.13
N ALA A 146 -10.69 26.71 1.17
CA ALA A 146 -11.57 27.72 1.78
C ALA A 146 -12.89 27.93 1.02
N SER A 147 -12.92 27.72 -0.30
CA SER A 147 -14.15 27.79 -1.08
C SER A 147 -14.93 26.48 -0.99
N ALA A 148 -14.23 25.33 -0.99
CA ALA A 148 -14.85 24.03 -0.74
C ALA A 148 -15.55 24.00 0.64
N GLN A 149 -14.89 24.53 1.67
CA GLN A 149 -15.42 24.62 3.03
C GLN A 149 -16.73 25.41 3.08
N ARG A 150 -16.75 26.61 2.49
CA ARG A 150 -17.95 27.46 2.43
C ARG A 150 -19.11 26.78 1.70
N ALA A 151 -18.82 26.07 0.61
CA ALA A 151 -19.84 25.32 -0.11
C ALA A 151 -20.39 24.15 0.73
N ALA A 152 -19.52 23.39 1.40
CA ALA A 152 -19.93 22.29 2.27
C ALA A 152 -20.77 22.76 3.48
N GLU A 153 -20.43 23.89 4.09
CA GLU A 153 -21.21 24.48 5.19
C GLU A 153 -22.62 24.88 4.73
N LYS A 154 -22.74 25.52 3.56
CA LYS A 154 -24.06 25.83 2.97
C LYS A 154 -24.88 24.58 2.63
N VAL A 155 -24.22 23.50 2.17
CA VAL A 155 -24.88 22.20 1.95
C VAL A 155 -25.42 21.67 3.27
N LEU A 156 -24.63 21.72 4.35
CA LEU A 156 -25.04 21.27 5.69
C LEU A 156 -26.24 22.06 6.22
N GLU A 157 -26.27 23.38 6.03
CA GLU A 157 -27.41 24.23 6.38
C GLU A 157 -28.68 23.84 5.60
N ALA A 158 -28.55 23.54 4.30
CA ALA A 158 -29.69 23.24 3.43
C ALA A 158 -30.34 21.86 3.72
N VAL A 159 -29.63 20.95 4.38
CA VAL A 159 -30.08 19.57 4.61
C VAL A 159 -30.45 19.28 6.06
N GLN A 160 -30.54 20.30 6.93
CA GLN A 160 -30.90 20.12 8.34
C GLN A 160 -32.20 19.33 8.52
N GLY A 161 -32.20 18.40 9.47
CA GLY A 161 -33.28 17.45 9.77
C GLY A 161 -33.31 16.21 8.89
N LYS A 162 -32.50 16.13 7.82
CA LYS A 162 -32.43 14.96 6.92
C LYS A 162 -31.22 14.09 7.23
N LYS A 163 -31.32 13.23 8.26
CA LYS A 163 -30.23 12.39 8.80
C LYS A 163 -29.16 11.92 7.79
N LYS A 164 -29.56 11.26 6.70
CA LYS A 164 -28.62 10.74 5.69
C LYS A 164 -27.90 11.85 4.90
N ALA A 165 -28.63 12.89 4.52
CA ALA A 165 -28.06 14.02 3.81
C ALA A 165 -27.18 14.87 4.74
N GLU A 166 -27.56 15.01 6.01
CA GLU A 166 -26.72 15.66 7.04
C GLU A 166 -25.41 14.92 7.25
N ALA A 167 -25.42 13.58 7.36
CA ALA A 167 -24.18 12.79 7.48
C ALA A 167 -23.24 13.03 6.29
N SER A 168 -23.79 13.06 5.07
CA SER A 168 -23.03 13.35 3.85
C SER A 168 -22.48 14.77 3.84
N ALA A 169 -23.26 15.76 4.28
CA ALA A 169 -22.82 17.14 4.36
C ALA A 169 -21.75 17.36 5.43
N LEU A 170 -21.88 16.70 6.59
CA LEU A 170 -20.85 16.69 7.64
C LEU A 170 -19.54 16.10 7.14
N LEU A 171 -19.59 15.02 6.34
CA LEU A 171 -18.40 14.47 5.68
C LEU A 171 -17.75 15.50 4.76
N MET A 172 -18.53 16.21 3.95
CA MET A 172 -18.01 17.27 3.06
C MET A 172 -17.33 18.38 3.86
N VAL A 173 -17.90 18.81 4.99
CA VAL A 173 -17.28 19.81 5.89
C VAL A 173 -16.00 19.26 6.54
N GLY A 174 -16.00 17.98 6.91
CA GLY A 174 -14.84 17.28 7.46
C GLY A 174 -13.67 17.22 6.47
N ASP A 175 -13.96 16.95 5.21
CA ASP A 175 -12.96 16.73 4.16
C ASP A 175 -12.50 18.02 3.44
N ALA A 176 -13.36 19.04 3.33
CA ALA A 176 -13.10 20.24 2.52
C ALA A 176 -11.83 21.01 2.90
N ASN A 177 -11.53 21.10 4.19
CA ASN A 177 -10.36 21.82 4.70
C ASN A 177 -9.87 21.17 6.00
N PRO A 178 -8.96 20.17 5.92
CA PRO A 178 -8.47 19.42 7.08
C PRO A 178 -7.83 20.28 8.19
N SER A 179 -7.25 21.42 7.84
CA SER A 179 -6.64 22.37 8.79
C SER A 179 -7.66 23.28 9.47
N SER A 180 -8.94 23.23 9.09
CA SER A 180 -9.98 24.04 9.73
C SER A 180 -10.34 23.48 11.10
N LYS A 181 -10.74 24.36 12.03
CA LYS A 181 -11.26 23.94 13.34
C LYS A 181 -12.56 23.13 13.24
N ALA A 182 -13.35 23.38 12.19
CA ALA A 182 -14.62 22.70 11.97
C ALA A 182 -14.44 21.25 11.46
N SER A 183 -13.35 20.97 10.73
CA SER A 183 -13.12 19.68 10.07
C SER A 183 -13.13 18.51 11.04
N LEU A 184 -12.39 18.59 12.15
CA LEU A 184 -12.32 17.50 13.14
C LEU A 184 -13.70 17.17 13.72
N SER A 185 -14.44 18.19 14.15
CA SER A 185 -15.78 18.02 14.72
C SER A 185 -16.77 17.47 13.69
N ALA A 186 -16.72 17.97 12.45
CA ALA A 186 -17.62 17.54 11.38
C ALA A 186 -17.33 16.10 10.94
N ALA A 187 -16.06 15.73 10.74
CA ALA A 187 -15.67 14.37 10.38
C ALA A 187 -16.04 13.35 11.47
N SER A 188 -15.84 13.71 12.74
CA SER A 188 -16.24 12.87 13.89
C SER A 188 -17.76 12.66 13.94
N LYS A 189 -18.55 13.74 13.77
CA LYS A 189 -20.02 13.65 13.70
C LYS A 189 -20.49 12.85 12.48
N ALA A 190 -19.82 12.98 11.34
CA ALA A 190 -20.13 12.21 10.14
C ALA A 190 -19.91 10.70 10.38
N ALA A 191 -18.76 10.32 10.97
CA ALA A 191 -18.47 8.92 11.28
C ALA A 191 -19.51 8.31 12.23
N ALA A 192 -19.88 9.04 13.30
CA ALA A 192 -20.93 8.61 14.21
C ALA A 192 -22.30 8.48 13.52
N ALA A 193 -22.68 9.46 12.70
CA ALA A 193 -23.95 9.43 11.97
C ALA A 193 -24.01 8.27 10.97
N PHE A 194 -22.94 8.00 10.22
CA PHE A 194 -22.90 6.86 9.31
C PHE A 194 -22.95 5.52 10.04
N ARG A 195 -22.30 5.41 11.20
CA ARG A 195 -22.41 4.23 12.06
C ARG A 195 -23.85 4.01 12.54
N GLU A 196 -24.53 5.05 13.01
CA GLU A 196 -25.94 4.98 13.42
C GLU A 196 -26.87 4.59 12.26
N LEU A 197 -26.52 4.99 11.04
CA LEU A 197 -27.25 4.63 9.82
C LEU A 197 -26.90 3.23 9.29
N GLY A 198 -25.89 2.55 9.85
CA GLY A 198 -25.36 1.29 9.33
C GLY A 198 -24.64 1.40 7.98
N ASP A 199 -24.23 2.62 7.59
CA ASP A 199 -23.52 2.88 6.34
C ASP A 199 -22.00 2.80 6.59
N GLU A 200 -21.48 1.59 6.60
CA GLU A 200 -20.06 1.34 6.90
C GLU A 200 -19.12 2.00 5.88
N VAL A 201 -19.48 2.05 4.60
CA VAL A 201 -18.65 2.71 3.57
C VAL A 201 -18.57 4.22 3.85
N GLY A 202 -19.70 4.84 4.21
CA GLY A 202 -19.74 6.22 4.68
C GLY A 202 -18.92 6.46 5.96
N GLU A 203 -18.99 5.53 6.91
CA GLU A 203 -18.19 5.58 8.15
C GLU A 203 -16.68 5.53 7.83
N GLY A 204 -16.25 4.61 6.97
CA GLY A 204 -14.86 4.52 6.52
C GLY A 204 -14.37 5.82 5.87
N ALA A 205 -15.20 6.44 5.01
CA ALA A 205 -14.85 7.70 4.37
C ALA A 205 -14.71 8.85 5.39
N ALA A 206 -15.60 8.91 6.37
CA ALA A 206 -15.52 9.88 7.46
C ALA A 206 -14.31 9.67 8.36
N LEU A 207 -13.91 8.42 8.61
CA LEU A 207 -12.70 8.09 9.36
C LEU A 207 -11.41 8.49 8.62
N VAL A 208 -11.38 8.39 7.28
CA VAL A 208 -10.28 8.95 6.47
C VAL A 208 -10.21 10.47 6.62
N ALA A 209 -11.34 11.17 6.49
CA ALA A 209 -11.39 12.62 6.68
C ALA A 209 -10.95 13.03 8.10
N LEU A 210 -11.36 12.26 9.10
CA LEU A 210 -10.98 12.47 10.50
C LEU A 210 -9.47 12.30 10.70
N ALA A 211 -8.86 11.28 10.11
CA ALA A 211 -7.41 11.07 10.16
C ALA A 211 -6.63 12.23 9.54
N PHE A 212 -7.07 12.75 8.39
CA PHE A 212 -6.48 13.94 7.78
C PHE A 212 -6.61 15.19 8.67
N ALA A 213 -7.78 15.36 9.30
CA ALA A 213 -8.03 16.47 10.21
C ALA A 213 -7.06 16.41 11.40
N TYR A 214 -6.89 15.26 12.04
CA TYR A 214 -5.94 15.06 13.15
C TYR A 214 -4.51 15.43 12.78
N GLY A 215 -4.02 14.97 11.62
CA GLY A 215 -2.67 15.27 11.14
C GLY A 215 -2.44 16.75 10.80
N SER A 216 -3.51 17.52 10.65
CA SER A 216 -3.47 18.95 10.29
C SER A 216 -3.66 19.89 11.48
N GLN A 217 -3.97 19.37 12.68
CA GLN A 217 -4.13 20.18 13.89
C GLN A 217 -2.77 20.54 14.53
N ALA A 218 -2.70 21.73 15.12
CA ALA A 218 -1.50 22.21 15.82
C ALA A 218 -1.15 21.38 17.07
N GLU A 219 -2.13 20.73 17.68
CA GLU A 219 -1.98 19.92 18.91
C GLU A 219 -1.41 18.51 18.66
N ARG A 220 -1.09 18.16 17.40
CA ARG A 220 -0.34 16.93 17.04
C ARG A 220 -0.93 15.63 17.61
N GLN A 221 -2.23 15.43 17.42
CA GLN A 221 -2.99 14.24 17.83
C GLN A 221 -2.76 13.05 16.88
N TYR A 222 -1.50 12.66 16.69
CA TYR A 222 -1.11 11.71 15.65
C TYR A 222 -1.64 10.28 15.91
N GLU A 223 -1.68 9.86 17.17
CA GLU A 223 -2.19 8.53 17.55
C GLU A 223 -3.68 8.34 17.22
N ASP A 224 -4.49 9.38 17.42
CA ASP A 224 -5.90 9.34 17.04
C ASP A 224 -6.08 9.34 15.53
N GLY A 225 -5.22 10.08 14.80
CA GLY A 225 -5.18 10.06 13.34
C GLY A 225 -4.85 8.68 12.77
N VAL A 226 -3.84 8.01 13.33
CA VAL A 226 -3.49 6.62 12.98
C VAL A 226 -4.67 5.69 13.25
N ARG A 227 -5.27 5.78 14.44
CA ARG A 227 -6.39 4.91 14.82
C ARG A 227 -7.57 5.08 13.86
N ALA A 228 -7.91 6.31 13.51
CA ALA A 228 -8.96 6.59 12.54
C ALA A 228 -8.63 6.00 11.16
N ALA A 229 -7.40 6.18 10.68
CA ALA A 229 -6.96 5.63 9.39
C ALA A 229 -7.02 4.08 9.37
N LEU A 230 -6.53 3.41 10.41
CA LEU A 230 -6.54 1.94 10.50
C LEU A 230 -7.96 1.37 10.61
N SER A 231 -8.87 2.04 11.33
CA SER A 231 -10.28 1.67 11.34
C SER A 231 -10.91 1.77 9.95
N ALA A 232 -10.60 2.81 9.18
CA ALA A 232 -11.06 2.93 7.80
C ALA A 232 -10.51 1.81 6.90
N VAL A 233 -9.22 1.45 7.06
CA VAL A 233 -8.62 0.30 6.35
C VAL A 233 -9.38 -1.00 6.64
N SER A 234 -9.70 -1.29 7.91
CA SER A 234 -10.45 -2.50 8.28
C SER A 234 -11.82 -2.54 7.61
N ILE A 235 -12.57 -1.44 7.68
CA ILE A 235 -13.91 -1.32 7.09
C ILE A 235 -13.86 -1.57 5.59
N PHE A 236 -12.99 -0.87 4.85
CA PHE A 236 -12.92 -1.02 3.40
C PHE A 236 -12.44 -2.40 2.98
N ARG A 237 -11.52 -2.99 3.75
CA ARG A 237 -11.05 -4.37 3.51
C ARG A 237 -12.17 -5.39 3.70
N GLU A 238 -12.95 -5.28 4.77
CA GLU A 238 -14.09 -6.17 5.07
C GLU A 238 -15.20 -6.03 4.02
N ARG A 239 -15.38 -4.83 3.47
CA ARG A 239 -16.34 -4.56 2.38
C ARG A 239 -15.80 -4.89 0.98
N GLY A 240 -14.52 -5.23 0.84
CA GLY A 240 -13.89 -5.48 -0.46
C GLY A 240 -13.70 -4.22 -1.33
N GLU A 241 -13.77 -3.03 -0.73
CA GLU A 241 -13.61 -1.74 -1.41
C GLU A 241 -12.13 -1.44 -1.67
N LYS A 242 -11.50 -2.12 -2.64
CA LYS A 242 -10.05 -2.09 -2.87
C LYS A 242 -9.46 -0.70 -3.09
N THR A 243 -10.10 0.13 -3.90
CA THR A 243 -9.61 1.49 -4.15
C THR A 243 -9.70 2.36 -2.90
N ALA A 244 -10.77 2.22 -2.10
CA ALA A 244 -10.92 2.95 -0.85
C ALA A 244 -9.97 2.44 0.24
N GLU A 245 -9.73 1.12 0.29
CA GLU A 245 -8.71 0.48 1.14
C GLU A 245 -7.33 1.10 0.87
N ALA A 246 -6.92 1.20 -0.40
CA ALA A 246 -5.65 1.81 -0.79
C ALA A 246 -5.57 3.30 -0.40
N VAL A 247 -6.66 4.06 -0.54
CA VAL A 247 -6.71 5.46 -0.08
C VAL A 247 -6.53 5.54 1.43
N ALA A 248 -7.21 4.70 2.21
CA ALA A 248 -7.07 4.66 3.66
C ALA A 248 -5.67 4.24 4.11
N LEU A 249 -5.01 3.32 3.37
CA LEU A 249 -3.62 2.94 3.58
C LEU A 249 -2.66 4.11 3.31
N CYS A 250 -2.87 4.91 2.26
CA CYS A 250 -2.09 6.15 2.07
C CYS A 250 -2.29 7.13 3.23
N THR A 251 -3.51 7.25 3.75
CA THR A 251 -3.78 8.09 4.94
C THR A 251 -3.07 7.56 6.17
N ALA A 252 -3.06 6.24 6.39
CA ALA A 252 -2.32 5.60 7.46
C ALA A 252 -0.81 5.85 7.31
N SER A 253 -0.26 5.76 6.10
CA SER A 253 1.14 6.08 5.82
C SER A 253 1.47 7.51 6.22
N ARG A 254 0.68 8.48 5.79
CA ARG A 254 0.86 9.89 6.13
C ARG A 254 0.77 10.15 7.64
N ALA A 255 -0.21 9.55 8.31
CA ALA A 255 -0.34 9.67 9.77
C ALA A 255 0.87 9.09 10.51
N ASN A 256 1.44 8.00 10.01
CA ASN A 256 2.67 7.40 10.51
C ASN A 256 3.91 8.28 10.27
N SER A 257 4.03 8.88 9.09
CA SER A 257 5.11 9.83 8.81
C SER A 257 5.08 11.03 9.75
N LEU A 258 3.88 11.54 10.10
CA LEU A 258 3.72 12.67 11.02
C LEU A 258 4.14 12.37 12.47
N ARG A 259 4.04 11.10 12.91
CA ARG A 259 4.58 10.64 14.20
C ARG A 259 6.03 10.14 14.12
N GLU A 260 6.70 10.37 12.99
CA GLU A 260 8.08 9.93 12.73
C GLU A 260 8.28 8.40 12.69
N ASP A 261 7.19 7.61 12.64
CA ASP A 261 7.25 6.17 12.40
C ASP A 261 7.37 5.89 10.89
N LYS A 262 8.59 6.07 10.39
CA LYS A 262 8.92 5.91 8.98
C LYS A 262 8.76 4.47 8.48
N GLN A 263 8.87 3.48 9.36
CA GLN A 263 8.76 2.05 8.99
C GLN A 263 7.32 1.71 8.62
N ASP A 264 6.38 1.98 9.53
CA ASP A 264 4.96 1.74 9.26
C ASP A 264 4.45 2.65 8.14
N ALA A 265 4.95 3.88 8.04
CA ALA A 265 4.64 4.77 6.92
C ALA A 265 4.99 4.17 5.56
N ALA A 266 6.19 3.61 5.42
CA ALA A 266 6.63 2.96 4.19
C ALA A 266 5.85 1.66 3.92
N ARG A 267 5.56 0.86 4.96
CA ARG A 267 4.76 -0.37 4.83
C ARG A 267 3.39 -0.08 4.21
N PHE A 268 2.66 0.87 4.79
CA PHE A 268 1.32 1.21 4.31
C PHE A 268 1.33 1.86 2.92
N ALA A 269 2.31 2.72 2.62
CA ALA A 269 2.47 3.30 1.28
C ALA A 269 2.72 2.22 0.22
N ASN A 270 3.56 1.23 0.52
CA ASN A 270 3.82 0.12 -0.39
C ASN A 270 2.60 -0.80 -0.57
N GLU A 271 1.84 -1.09 0.49
CA GLU A 271 0.60 -1.85 0.38
C GLU A 271 -0.44 -1.14 -0.51
N ALA A 272 -0.62 0.18 -0.30
CA ALA A 272 -1.48 1.00 -1.17
C ALA A 272 -1.01 1.00 -2.63
N LEU A 273 0.31 1.09 -2.86
CA LEU A 273 0.92 1.06 -4.18
C LEU A 273 0.59 -0.24 -4.93
N GLN A 274 0.69 -1.40 -4.27
CA GLN A 274 0.36 -2.68 -4.90
C GLN A 274 -1.12 -2.76 -5.27
N ILE A 275 -2.03 -2.36 -4.36
CA ILE A 275 -3.47 -2.35 -4.65
C ILE A 275 -3.77 -1.41 -5.83
N PHE A 276 -3.21 -0.20 -5.87
CA PHE A 276 -3.42 0.70 -7.01
C PHE A 276 -2.87 0.15 -8.32
N ARG A 277 -1.75 -0.59 -8.30
CA ARG A 277 -1.23 -1.28 -9.48
C ARG A 277 -2.16 -2.39 -9.96
N GLU A 278 -2.63 -3.22 -9.05
CA GLU A 278 -3.60 -4.30 -9.35
C GLU A 278 -4.91 -3.73 -9.94
N GLN A 279 -5.37 -2.59 -9.44
CA GLN A 279 -6.56 -1.89 -9.94
C GLN A 279 -6.28 -1.05 -11.21
N GLY A 280 -5.03 -0.93 -11.65
CA GLY A 280 -4.64 -0.08 -12.79
C GLY A 280 -4.84 1.42 -12.55
N PHE A 281 -4.96 1.86 -11.30
CA PHE A 281 -5.24 3.25 -10.94
C PHE A 281 -3.96 4.09 -10.87
N LYS A 282 -3.50 4.57 -12.04
CA LYS A 282 -2.21 5.27 -12.20
C LYS A 282 -1.99 6.53 -11.34
N VAL A 283 -3.05 7.29 -11.06
CA VAL A 283 -2.93 8.49 -10.21
C VAL A 283 -2.67 8.09 -8.75
N GLY A 284 -3.38 7.07 -8.25
CA GLY A 284 -3.13 6.51 -6.93
C GLY A 284 -1.75 5.85 -6.85
N GLU A 285 -1.31 5.16 -7.90
CA GLU A 285 0.04 4.58 -7.98
C GLU A 285 1.12 5.66 -7.78
N ALA A 286 1.02 6.78 -8.51
CA ALA A 286 1.96 7.89 -8.37
C ALA A 286 1.93 8.50 -6.96
N TYR A 287 0.74 8.70 -6.39
CA TYR A 287 0.59 9.24 -5.04
C TYR A 287 1.18 8.33 -3.96
N ALA A 288 0.92 7.03 -4.03
CA ALA A 288 1.50 6.05 -3.10
C ALA A 288 3.03 5.97 -3.24
N ALA A 289 3.56 6.09 -4.46
CA ALA A 289 5.00 6.13 -4.72
C ALA A 289 5.66 7.40 -4.17
N GLU A 290 4.99 8.55 -4.23
CA GLU A 290 5.46 9.81 -3.62
C GLU A 290 5.53 9.68 -2.10
N LEU A 291 4.46 9.18 -1.46
CA LEU A 291 4.46 8.93 -0.01
C LEU A 291 5.58 7.98 0.42
N LEU A 292 5.88 6.97 -0.40
CA LEU A 292 6.99 6.05 -0.17
C LEU A 292 8.35 6.74 -0.29
N ALA A 293 8.50 7.70 -1.22
CA ALA A 293 9.72 8.49 -1.37
C ALA A 293 9.92 9.50 -0.21
N ASP A 294 8.83 10.08 0.29
CA ASP A 294 8.80 11.09 1.37
C ASP A 294 9.01 10.52 2.78
N ALA A 295 9.12 9.21 2.94
CA ALA A 295 9.54 8.57 4.18
C ALA A 295 11.02 8.12 4.16
N PRO A 296 12.03 9.01 3.97
CA PRO A 296 13.42 8.62 3.87
C PRO A 296 13.99 8.33 5.27
N TYR A 297 14.01 7.05 5.64
CA TYR A 297 15.11 6.37 6.33
C TYR A 297 14.83 4.86 6.30
N ALA A 298 15.85 4.08 5.93
CA ALA A 298 15.78 2.70 5.45
C ALA A 298 15.06 2.57 4.09
N SER A 299 15.66 3.17 3.05
CA SER A 299 15.68 2.55 1.74
C SER A 299 16.33 1.17 1.88
N LEU A 300 15.53 0.19 2.32
CA LEU A 300 15.62 -1.28 2.25
C LEU A 300 14.77 -1.98 3.31
N GLN A 301 13.46 -1.89 3.19
CA GLN A 301 12.71 -3.14 3.06
C GLN A 301 12.14 -3.12 1.65
N GLN A 302 13.02 -3.35 0.67
CA GLN A 302 12.57 -3.97 -0.57
C GLN A 302 11.92 -5.28 -0.15
N ALA A 303 10.72 -5.57 -0.63
CA ALA A 303 10.13 -6.89 -0.42
C ALA A 303 11.13 -7.96 -0.87
N GLY A 304 11.72 -8.69 0.07
CA GLY A 304 12.73 -9.72 -0.22
C GLY A 304 14.08 -9.56 0.47
N ALA A 305 14.91 -10.61 0.37
CA ALA A 305 16.32 -10.55 0.72
C ALA A 305 17.09 -9.65 -0.28
N ARG A 306 18.21 -9.05 0.15
CA ARG A 306 19.06 -8.20 -0.70
C ARG A 306 20.46 -8.78 -0.89
N LEU A 307 21.03 -8.60 -2.08
CA LEU A 307 22.45 -8.76 -2.37
C LEU A 307 23.09 -7.41 -2.71
N MET A 308 24.24 -7.11 -2.10
CA MET A 308 25.12 -6.00 -2.45
C MET A 308 26.54 -6.54 -2.65
N ILE A 309 27.25 -6.07 -3.68
CA ILE A 309 28.66 -6.39 -3.87
C ILE A 309 29.45 -5.11 -3.60
N ASP A 310 30.38 -5.15 -2.64
CA ASP A 310 31.22 -4.00 -2.31
C ASP A 310 32.47 -3.90 -3.20
N GLU A 311 33.18 -2.77 -3.11
CA GLU A 311 34.43 -2.53 -3.86
C GLU A 311 35.56 -3.51 -3.51
N ALA A 312 35.49 -4.19 -2.35
CA ALA A 312 36.43 -5.24 -1.95
C ALA A 312 36.05 -6.62 -2.50
N SER A 313 35.05 -6.69 -3.39
CA SER A 313 34.50 -7.93 -3.94
C SER A 313 33.94 -8.84 -2.83
N LEU A 314 33.25 -8.26 -1.85
CA LEU A 314 32.44 -8.99 -0.87
C LEU A 314 30.98 -8.95 -1.25
N ALA A 315 30.33 -10.11 -1.23
CA ALA A 315 28.89 -10.24 -1.42
C ALA A 315 28.17 -10.14 -0.06
N HIS A 316 27.58 -9.00 0.23
CA HIS A 316 26.72 -8.80 1.40
C HIS A 316 25.29 -9.24 1.08
N ILE A 317 24.82 -10.25 1.79
CA ILE A 317 23.47 -10.78 1.68
C ILE A 317 22.72 -10.41 2.95
N GLU A 318 21.63 -9.66 2.84
CA GLU A 318 20.76 -9.29 3.96
C GLU A 318 19.47 -10.10 3.88
N VAL A 319 19.16 -10.84 4.96
CA VAL A 319 17.98 -11.69 5.07
C VAL A 319 17.23 -11.36 6.34
N ASN A 320 15.94 -11.04 6.20
CA ASN A 320 15.01 -10.82 7.31
C ASN A 320 13.66 -11.52 7.02
N GLU A 321 12.67 -11.32 7.90
CA GLU A 321 11.34 -11.93 7.81
C GLU A 321 10.56 -11.62 6.52
N THR A 322 10.96 -10.60 5.75
CA THR A 322 10.32 -10.21 4.49
C THR A 322 10.90 -10.92 3.26
N ALA A 323 11.89 -11.82 3.44
CA ALA A 323 12.51 -12.57 2.36
C ALA A 323 11.53 -13.51 1.63
N THR A 324 11.30 -13.27 0.34
CA THR A 324 10.45 -14.08 -0.53
C THR A 324 11.26 -15.14 -1.28
N GLN A 325 10.60 -16.19 -1.78
CA GLN A 325 11.22 -17.23 -2.61
C GLN A 325 11.98 -16.60 -3.80
N ASP A 326 11.31 -15.75 -4.57
CA ASP A 326 11.89 -15.09 -5.75
C ASP A 326 13.13 -14.25 -5.40
N SER A 327 13.09 -13.52 -4.28
CA SER A 327 14.23 -12.70 -3.87
C SER A 327 15.48 -13.54 -3.56
N LEU A 328 15.28 -14.70 -2.94
CA LEU A 328 16.36 -15.61 -2.57
C LEU A 328 16.92 -16.34 -3.79
N GLU A 329 16.05 -16.78 -4.71
CA GLU A 329 16.45 -17.41 -5.97
C GLU A 329 17.25 -16.44 -6.86
N ASN A 330 16.80 -15.18 -6.95
CA ASN A 330 17.51 -14.14 -7.69
C ASN A 330 18.90 -13.87 -7.12
N ILE A 331 19.06 -13.87 -5.79
CA ILE A 331 20.36 -13.74 -5.14
C ILE A 331 21.28 -14.90 -5.51
N VAL A 332 20.79 -16.14 -5.39
CA VAL A 332 21.58 -17.33 -5.74
C VAL A 332 21.99 -17.27 -7.22
N ALA A 333 21.05 -16.96 -8.12
CA ALA A 333 21.35 -16.80 -9.54
C ALA A 333 22.40 -15.72 -9.80
N ALA A 334 22.31 -14.56 -9.15
CA ALA A 334 23.27 -13.48 -9.29
C ALA A 334 24.68 -13.86 -8.78
N LEU A 335 24.76 -14.56 -7.64
CA LEU A 335 26.03 -15.06 -7.10
C LEU A 335 26.71 -16.02 -8.09
N HIS A 336 25.97 -16.97 -8.65
CA HIS A 336 26.51 -17.93 -9.63
C HIS A 336 26.89 -17.26 -10.95
N GLN A 337 26.06 -16.34 -11.47
CA GLN A 337 26.36 -15.58 -12.68
C GLN A 337 27.64 -14.75 -12.54
N PHE A 338 27.82 -14.07 -11.40
CA PHE A 338 29.01 -13.28 -11.14
C PHE A 338 30.26 -14.18 -11.05
N ASN A 339 30.13 -15.36 -10.45
CA ASN A 339 31.21 -16.35 -10.35
C ASN A 339 31.61 -16.98 -11.70
N HIS A 340 30.74 -16.95 -12.72
CA HIS A 340 31.00 -17.49 -14.06
C HIS A 340 31.54 -16.47 -15.08
N ARG A 341 31.51 -15.16 -14.80
CA ARG A 341 32.00 -14.10 -15.71
C ARG A 341 33.53 -13.94 -15.66
N GLY A 342 34.25 -14.87 -16.29
CA GLY A 342 35.57 -14.65 -16.92
C GLY A 342 36.69 -13.92 -16.13
N LYS A 343 37.57 -14.71 -15.50
CA LYS A 343 39.01 -14.49 -15.21
C LYS A 343 39.52 -13.29 -14.40
N MET A 344 38.79 -12.23 -14.05
CA MET A 344 39.40 -11.15 -13.23
C MET A 344 38.57 -10.57 -12.08
N GLU A 345 37.26 -10.82 -11.97
CA GLU A 345 36.45 -10.30 -10.87
C GLU A 345 35.58 -11.40 -10.26
N HIS A 346 36.14 -12.14 -9.30
CA HIS A 346 35.38 -13.06 -8.45
C HIS A 346 35.18 -12.40 -7.09
N PHE A 347 33.99 -12.49 -6.51
CA PHE A 347 33.85 -12.13 -5.10
C PHE A 347 34.55 -13.17 -4.23
N LYS A 348 35.17 -12.68 -3.15
CA LYS A 348 36.15 -13.44 -2.36
C LYS A 348 35.55 -14.09 -1.13
N ALA A 349 34.45 -13.55 -0.63
CA ALA A 349 33.68 -14.07 0.48
C ALA A 349 32.24 -13.53 0.43
N VAL A 350 31.35 -14.22 1.13
CA VAL A 350 29.97 -13.80 1.39
C VAL A 350 29.87 -13.34 2.84
N VAL A 351 29.17 -12.23 3.07
CA VAL A 351 28.76 -11.77 4.40
C VAL A 351 27.25 -11.91 4.50
N LEU A 352 26.79 -12.86 5.30
CA LEU A 352 25.38 -13.14 5.49
C LEU A 352 24.89 -12.43 6.75
N HIS A 353 24.07 -11.40 6.57
CA HIS A 353 23.43 -10.64 7.64
C HIS A 353 22.02 -11.20 7.87
N VAL A 354 21.78 -11.74 9.07
CA VAL A 354 20.54 -12.44 9.43
C VAL A 354 19.82 -11.71 10.54
N GLU A 355 18.64 -11.16 10.23
CA GLU A 355 17.74 -10.58 11.22
C GLU A 355 16.68 -11.59 11.64
N GLY A 356 16.72 -11.97 12.92
CA GLY A 356 15.75 -12.85 13.57
C GLY A 356 14.53 -12.11 14.10
N SER A 357 13.34 -12.72 14.03
CA SER A 357 12.06 -12.12 14.43
C SER A 357 11.41 -12.87 15.62
N PRO A 358 10.78 -12.15 16.57
CA PRO A 358 10.28 -12.71 17.84
C PRO A 358 8.94 -13.46 17.77
N ALA A 359 8.21 -13.43 16.65
CA ALA A 359 6.95 -14.16 16.44
C ALA A 359 7.24 -15.59 15.92
N PRO A 360 6.35 -16.61 16.05
CA PRO A 360 6.61 -17.94 15.51
C PRO A 360 7.04 -17.81 14.05
N SER A 361 8.30 -18.19 13.78
CA SER A 361 9.10 -17.70 12.65
C SER A 361 8.34 -17.80 11.33
N ARG A 362 7.91 -16.66 10.78
CA ARG A 362 7.20 -16.56 9.49
C ARG A 362 8.16 -16.47 8.29
N LEU A 363 9.40 -16.92 8.44
CA LEU A 363 10.29 -17.23 7.30
C LEU A 363 9.73 -18.46 6.57
N HIS A 364 8.60 -18.27 5.88
CA HIS A 364 7.84 -19.30 5.16
C HIS A 364 8.41 -19.59 3.78
N SER A 365 9.46 -18.89 3.36
CA SER A 365 10.11 -19.18 2.08
C SER A 365 10.57 -20.64 2.09
N PHE A 366 10.09 -21.39 1.10
CA PHE A 366 10.45 -22.78 0.90
C PHE A 366 11.97 -22.94 0.84
N ALA A 367 12.69 -21.97 0.25
CA ALA A 367 14.14 -22.02 0.13
C ALA A 367 14.89 -21.96 1.48
N ILE A 368 14.38 -21.20 2.45
CA ILE A 368 14.97 -21.14 3.80
C ILE A 368 14.52 -22.38 4.59
N ALA A 369 13.24 -22.75 4.50
CA ALA A 369 12.67 -23.88 5.22
C ALA A 369 13.30 -25.23 4.84
N THR A 370 13.71 -25.39 3.58
CA THR A 370 14.38 -26.61 3.07
C THR A 370 15.90 -26.53 3.08
N GLY A 371 16.49 -25.36 3.40
CA GLY A 371 17.93 -25.13 3.34
C GLY A 371 18.48 -24.96 1.92
N THR A 372 17.66 -25.05 0.86
CA THR A 372 18.11 -24.93 -0.54
C THR A 372 18.74 -23.57 -0.86
N PHE A 373 18.35 -22.50 -0.15
CA PHE A 373 19.03 -21.20 -0.26
C PHE A 373 20.50 -21.28 0.18
N LEU A 374 20.78 -21.97 1.29
CA LEU A 374 22.14 -22.18 1.78
C LEU A 374 22.93 -23.08 0.84
N VAL A 375 22.33 -24.15 0.30
CA VAL A 375 22.95 -24.96 -0.75
C VAL A 375 23.39 -24.07 -1.91
N GLY A 376 22.53 -23.13 -2.33
CA GLY A 376 22.82 -22.14 -3.38
C GLY A 376 24.03 -21.26 -3.05
N ILE A 377 24.09 -20.70 -1.83
CA ILE A 377 25.23 -19.87 -1.36
C ILE A 377 26.52 -20.70 -1.26
N ARG A 378 26.45 -21.90 -0.66
CA ARG A 378 27.62 -22.76 -0.42
C ARG A 378 28.20 -23.33 -1.71
N SER A 379 27.35 -23.59 -2.71
CA SER A 379 27.77 -24.07 -4.03
C SER A 379 28.64 -23.08 -4.81
N VAL A 380 28.67 -21.80 -4.41
CA VAL A 380 29.60 -20.80 -4.97
C VAL A 380 31.06 -21.15 -4.64
N GLY A 381 31.30 -21.82 -3.51
CA GLY A 381 32.63 -22.21 -3.05
C GLY A 381 33.47 -21.01 -2.63
N VAL A 382 32.95 -20.14 -1.76
CA VAL A 382 33.74 -19.07 -1.11
C VAL A 382 33.41 -19.03 0.39
N PRO A 383 34.30 -18.47 1.23
CA PRO A 383 34.04 -18.38 2.66
C PRO A 383 32.79 -17.54 2.94
N VAL A 384 32.00 -17.96 3.93
CA VAL A 384 30.80 -17.29 4.39
C VAL A 384 31.02 -16.82 5.83
N VAL A 385 30.91 -15.51 6.06
CA VAL A 385 30.87 -14.94 7.41
C VAL A 385 29.42 -14.61 7.73
N SER A 386 28.82 -15.25 8.74
CA SER A 386 27.47 -14.94 9.18
C SER A 386 27.49 -13.98 10.36
N CYS A 387 26.60 -12.99 10.36
CA CYS A 387 26.22 -12.26 11.55
C CYS A 387 24.71 -12.32 11.76
N CYS A 388 24.30 -12.40 13.02
CA CYS A 388 22.89 -12.47 13.39
C CYS A 388 22.53 -11.55 14.56
N TRP A 389 21.30 -11.08 14.58
CA TRP A 389 20.68 -10.33 15.69
C TRP A 389 19.18 -10.64 15.79
N GLY A 390 18.55 -10.27 16.90
CA GLY A 390 17.15 -10.59 17.17
C GLY A 390 16.94 -12.04 17.61
N THR A 391 15.77 -12.63 17.29
CA THR A 391 15.42 -13.99 17.72
C THR A 391 15.59 -15.01 16.60
N ILE A 392 16.55 -15.92 16.78
CA ILE A 392 16.84 -17.03 15.87
C ILE A 392 16.02 -18.25 16.28
N ALA A 393 15.04 -18.59 15.46
CA ALA A 393 14.12 -19.70 15.67
C ALA A 393 13.76 -20.38 14.34
N GLY A 394 13.36 -21.65 14.42
CA GLY A 394 12.87 -22.40 13.26
C GLY A 394 13.89 -22.44 12.11
N PRO A 395 13.49 -22.19 10.85
CA PRO A 395 14.39 -22.26 9.69
C PRO A 395 15.59 -21.29 9.72
N SER A 396 15.55 -20.20 10.51
CA SER A 396 16.66 -19.24 10.60
C SER A 396 17.92 -19.81 11.23
N TRP A 397 17.81 -20.93 11.96
CA TRP A 397 18.96 -21.68 12.49
C TRP A 397 19.96 -22.08 11.39
N GLY A 398 19.45 -22.48 10.22
CA GLY A 398 20.30 -22.80 9.09
C GLY A 398 21.14 -21.61 8.66
N LEU A 399 20.54 -20.42 8.59
CA LEU A 399 21.23 -19.19 8.17
C LEU A 399 22.31 -18.77 9.16
N ALA A 400 22.04 -18.91 10.47
CA ALA A 400 23.03 -18.61 11.51
C ALA A 400 24.25 -19.55 11.43
N PHE A 401 24.03 -20.84 11.23
CA PHE A 401 25.08 -21.86 11.19
C PHE A 401 25.71 -22.09 9.81
N GLY A 402 25.13 -21.53 8.76
CA GLY A 402 25.65 -21.59 7.38
C GLY A 402 26.97 -20.86 7.17
N GLY A 403 27.38 -20.02 8.12
CA GLY A 403 28.67 -19.32 8.10
C GLY A 403 29.83 -20.18 8.62
N ASP A 404 30.99 -20.03 7.98
CA ASP A 404 32.29 -20.57 8.41
C ASP A 404 32.83 -19.78 9.62
N TYR A 405 32.52 -18.49 9.68
CA TYR A 405 32.79 -17.63 10.85
C TYR A 405 31.50 -16.94 11.28
N ARG A 406 31.12 -17.11 12.55
CA ARG A 406 29.77 -16.79 13.04
C ARG A 406 29.83 -15.74 14.14
N ILE A 407 29.07 -14.67 13.97
CA ILE A 407 29.04 -13.52 14.87
C ILE A 407 27.60 -13.27 15.31
N ALA A 408 27.38 -12.93 16.57
CA ALA A 408 26.06 -12.55 17.08
C ALA A 408 26.11 -11.18 17.77
N ALA A 409 25.00 -10.46 17.76
CA ALA A 409 24.79 -9.34 18.68
C ALA A 409 24.48 -9.87 20.10
N ALA A 410 24.83 -9.12 21.14
CA ALA A 410 24.70 -9.57 22.53
C ALA A 410 23.25 -9.84 22.95
N ASP A 411 22.30 -9.13 22.35
CA ASP A 411 20.85 -9.27 22.55
C ASP A 411 20.23 -10.40 21.71
N THR A 412 21.02 -11.14 20.92
CA THR A 412 20.52 -12.24 20.11
C THR A 412 20.07 -13.40 20.98
N THR A 413 18.88 -13.94 20.70
CA THR A 413 18.31 -15.10 21.37
C THR A 413 18.12 -16.25 20.41
N PHE A 414 18.30 -17.48 20.89
CA PHE A 414 18.28 -18.70 20.08
C PHE A 414 17.29 -19.69 20.65
N VAL A 415 16.22 -20.00 19.93
CA VAL A 415 15.11 -20.83 20.42
C VAL A 415 15.32 -22.30 20.04
N THR A 416 15.35 -23.18 21.04
CA THR A 416 15.49 -24.63 20.89
C THR A 416 14.17 -25.34 21.27
N PRO A 417 13.87 -26.53 20.72
CA PRO A 417 14.72 -27.36 19.88
C PRO A 417 14.72 -26.96 18.39
N ILE A 418 15.81 -27.29 17.69
CA ILE A 418 15.86 -27.26 16.22
C ILE A 418 15.10 -28.47 15.69
N LEU A 419 13.86 -28.25 15.22
CA LEU A 419 12.97 -29.33 14.77
C LEU A 419 13.37 -29.95 13.43
N ARG A 420 13.90 -29.14 12.51
CA ARG A 420 14.37 -29.57 11.18
C ARG A 420 15.81 -29.12 10.98
N PRO A 421 16.79 -29.79 11.60
CA PRO A 421 18.19 -29.40 11.49
C PRO A 421 18.72 -29.64 10.07
N MET A 422 19.77 -28.90 9.70
CA MET A 422 20.55 -29.22 8.51
C MET A 422 21.20 -30.60 8.67
N GLU A 423 21.29 -31.39 7.60
CA GLU A 423 21.93 -32.71 7.63
C GLU A 423 23.37 -32.62 8.17
N CYS A 424 24.09 -31.56 7.82
CA CYS A 424 25.46 -31.32 8.29
C CYS A 424 25.56 -30.73 9.70
N LEU A 425 24.46 -30.47 10.42
CA LEU A 425 24.51 -29.76 11.70
C LEU A 425 25.42 -30.44 12.71
N ALA A 426 25.33 -31.77 12.85
CA ALA A 426 26.18 -32.52 13.78
C ALA A 426 27.67 -32.44 13.46
N ALA A 427 28.02 -32.35 12.17
CA ALA A 427 29.40 -32.13 11.74
C ALA A 427 29.88 -30.70 12.05
N LEU A 428 28.96 -29.72 12.01
CA LEU A 428 29.27 -28.31 12.27
C LEU A 428 29.43 -27.96 13.75
N VAL A 429 28.68 -28.62 14.64
CA VAL A 429 28.67 -28.27 16.08
C VAL A 429 29.17 -29.38 16.99
N GLY A 430 29.35 -30.60 16.48
CA GLY A 430 29.69 -31.79 17.26
C GLY A 430 28.46 -32.49 17.84
N GLN A 431 28.58 -33.80 18.09
CA GLN A 431 27.45 -34.65 18.49
C GLN A 431 26.77 -34.22 19.82
N GLN A 432 27.54 -33.78 20.80
CA GLN A 432 27.01 -33.34 22.09
C GLN A 432 26.14 -32.08 21.94
N ASN A 433 26.66 -31.08 21.23
CA ASN A 433 25.96 -29.83 20.95
C ASN A 433 24.75 -30.06 20.04
N TYR A 434 24.85 -30.96 19.06
CA TYR A 434 23.73 -31.37 18.22
C TYR A 434 22.56 -31.87 19.07
N ALA A 435 22.82 -32.85 19.96
CA ALA A 435 21.81 -33.40 20.84
C ALA A 435 21.16 -32.30 21.72
N GLN A 436 21.98 -31.41 22.28
CA GLN A 436 21.49 -30.30 23.09
C GLN A 436 20.54 -29.38 22.30
N LEU A 437 20.94 -28.96 21.10
CA LEU A 437 20.16 -28.04 20.27
C LEU A 437 18.87 -28.67 19.70
N THR A 438 18.84 -29.99 19.48
CA THR A 438 17.68 -30.67 18.87
C THR A 438 16.70 -31.28 19.87
N ILE A 439 17.08 -31.42 21.15
CA ILE A 439 16.26 -32.09 22.17
C ILE A 439 15.79 -31.10 23.25
N GLU A 440 16.66 -30.22 23.72
CA GLU A 440 16.33 -29.33 24.83
C GLU A 440 15.41 -28.19 24.39
N HIS A 441 14.41 -27.88 25.23
CA HIS A 441 13.47 -26.79 24.98
C HIS A 441 13.89 -25.56 25.78
N GLY A 442 13.97 -24.41 25.12
CA GLY A 442 14.30 -23.17 25.79
C GLY A 442 14.85 -22.11 24.84
N THR A 443 15.51 -21.13 25.46
CA THR A 443 16.15 -20.02 24.75
C THR A 443 17.58 -19.87 25.26
N LEU A 444 18.55 -19.95 24.35
CA LEU A 444 19.96 -19.70 24.61
C LEU A 444 20.30 -18.24 24.27
N THR A 445 21.19 -17.64 25.06
CA THR A 445 21.70 -16.28 24.78
C THR A 445 22.90 -16.34 23.85
N ALA A 446 23.21 -15.25 23.16
CA ALA A 446 24.45 -15.14 22.38
C ALA A 446 25.71 -15.46 23.19
N GLY A 447 25.74 -15.08 24.47
CA GLY A 447 26.84 -15.40 25.39
C GLY A 447 26.99 -16.91 25.63
N ALA A 448 25.89 -17.63 25.90
CA ALA A 448 25.92 -19.08 26.03
C ALA A 448 26.39 -19.75 24.72
N MET A 449 25.91 -19.29 23.58
CA MET A 449 26.34 -19.80 22.27
C MET A 449 27.84 -19.58 22.01
N LEU A 450 28.42 -18.49 22.52
CA LEU A 450 29.87 -18.25 22.46
C LEU A 450 30.64 -19.23 23.34
N GLU A 451 30.19 -19.45 24.58
CA GLU A 451 30.83 -20.39 25.52
C GLU A 451 30.80 -21.84 25.01
N MET A 452 29.72 -22.21 24.33
CA MET A 452 29.56 -23.52 23.69
C MET A 452 30.38 -23.68 22.40
N GLY A 453 31.07 -22.62 21.95
CA GLY A 453 31.83 -22.61 20.69
C GLY A 453 30.96 -22.58 19.43
N MET A 454 29.66 -22.30 19.56
CA MET A 454 28.72 -22.24 18.45
C MET A 454 28.78 -20.92 17.70
N MET A 455 29.07 -19.82 18.42
CA MET A 455 29.44 -18.51 17.88
C MET A 455 30.94 -18.26 18.09
N HIS A 456 31.58 -17.58 17.15
CA HIS A 456 33.00 -17.24 17.25
C HIS A 456 33.22 -15.89 17.92
N GLN A 457 32.25 -14.97 17.80
CA GLN A 457 32.26 -13.68 18.46
C GLN A 457 30.85 -13.23 18.84
N VAL A 458 30.78 -12.48 19.93
CA VAL A 458 29.59 -11.72 20.32
C VAL A 458 29.97 -10.25 20.39
N GLN A 459 29.18 -9.39 19.76
CA GLN A 459 29.38 -7.94 19.72
C GLN A 459 28.26 -7.23 20.50
N PRO A 460 28.49 -6.00 21.01
CA PRO A 460 27.53 -5.33 21.90
C PRO A 460 26.13 -5.12 21.30
N ASP A 461 26.06 -4.87 20.00
CA ASP A 461 24.82 -4.54 19.27
C ASP A 461 24.89 -5.02 17.81
N ALA A 462 23.76 -4.99 17.10
CA ALA A 462 23.63 -5.43 15.71
C ALA A 462 24.58 -4.70 14.75
N LYS A 463 24.75 -3.38 14.88
CA LYS A 463 25.64 -2.60 14.00
C LYS A 463 27.11 -3.00 14.22
N SER A 464 27.48 -3.21 15.47
CA SER A 464 28.80 -3.70 15.86
C SER A 464 29.06 -5.11 15.33
N ALA A 465 28.06 -6.01 15.39
CA ALA A 465 28.11 -7.35 14.81
C ALA A 465 28.31 -7.32 13.29
N GLN A 466 27.52 -6.53 12.56
CA GLN A 466 27.65 -6.33 11.11
C GLN A 466 29.03 -5.79 10.74
N LYS A 467 29.51 -4.76 11.45
CA LYS A 467 30.84 -4.18 11.22
C LYS A 467 31.96 -5.18 11.47
N SER A 468 31.85 -6.02 12.51
CA SER A 468 32.81 -7.08 12.78
C SER A 468 32.82 -8.13 11.66
N ALA A 469 31.65 -8.54 11.18
CA ALA A 469 31.52 -9.50 10.08
C ALA A 469 32.15 -8.99 8.79
N GLN A 470 31.89 -7.72 8.45
CA GLN A 470 32.53 -7.06 7.32
C GLN A 470 34.05 -6.98 7.49
N THR A 471 34.53 -6.63 8.69
CA THR A 471 35.97 -6.56 8.99
C THR A 471 36.63 -7.92 8.85
N GLN A 472 35.99 -8.98 9.35
CA GLN A 472 36.50 -10.34 9.25
C GLN A 472 36.50 -10.83 7.80
N ALA A 473 35.44 -10.56 7.04
CA ALA A 473 35.38 -10.88 5.61
C ALA A 473 36.46 -10.14 4.80
N LYS A 474 36.72 -8.86 5.10
CA LYS A 474 37.83 -8.09 4.52
C LYS A 474 39.20 -8.64 4.88
N ARG A 475 39.37 -9.30 6.03
CA ARG A 475 40.62 -10.01 6.33
C ARG A 475 40.76 -11.27 5.48
N ILE A 476 39.64 -11.98 5.24
CA ILE A 476 39.61 -13.16 4.38
C ILE A 476 39.96 -12.80 2.92
N THR A 477 39.57 -11.62 2.43
CA THR A 477 39.88 -11.18 1.05
C THR A 477 41.37 -10.98 0.76
N ASN A 478 42.20 -10.89 1.80
CA ASN A 478 43.66 -10.82 1.66
C ASN A 478 44.31 -12.19 1.41
N PHE A 479 43.55 -13.29 1.52
CA PHE A 479 44.01 -14.63 1.17
C PHE A 479 43.70 -14.96 -0.29
N PRO A 480 44.57 -15.74 -0.99
CA PRO A 480 44.29 -16.19 -2.35
C PRO A 480 43.01 -17.04 -2.41
N VAL A 481 42.07 -16.66 -3.28
CA VAL A 481 40.75 -17.32 -3.42
C VAL A 481 40.86 -18.82 -3.68
N LEU A 482 41.85 -19.25 -4.47
CA LEU A 482 42.11 -20.67 -4.75
C LEU A 482 42.52 -21.45 -3.49
N ALA A 483 43.35 -20.86 -2.63
CA ALA A 483 43.75 -21.47 -1.37
C ALA A 483 42.55 -21.53 -0.41
N SER A 484 41.74 -20.47 -0.34
CA SER A 484 40.50 -20.48 0.45
C SER A 484 39.53 -21.57 -0.02
N ARG A 485 39.36 -21.75 -1.34
CA ARG A 485 38.53 -22.81 -1.93
C ARG A 485 39.01 -24.22 -1.56
N GLN A 486 40.31 -24.47 -1.67
CA GLN A 486 40.90 -25.75 -1.30
C GLN A 486 40.73 -26.03 0.21
N THR A 487 41.00 -25.04 1.06
CA THR A 487 40.81 -25.18 2.50
C THR A 487 39.35 -25.44 2.86
N LEU A 488 38.40 -24.74 2.25
CA LEU A 488 36.97 -24.99 2.45
C LEU A 488 36.56 -26.40 2.01
N SER A 489 37.07 -26.88 0.87
CA SER A 489 36.78 -28.25 0.41
C SER A 489 37.29 -29.35 1.35
N LEU A 490 38.26 -29.02 2.21
CA LEU A 490 38.83 -29.93 3.20
C LEU A 490 38.17 -29.81 4.59
N MET A 491 37.65 -28.63 4.93
CA MET A 491 37.22 -28.29 6.28
C MET A 491 35.69 -28.13 6.43
N CYS A 492 34.97 -27.94 5.32
CA CYS A 492 33.53 -27.71 5.35
C CYS A 492 32.75 -28.91 4.80
N PRO A 493 31.53 -29.16 5.31
CA PRO A 493 30.61 -30.12 4.72
C PRO A 493 30.29 -29.80 3.26
N ASP A 494 29.94 -30.84 2.48
CA ASP A 494 29.51 -30.66 1.09
C ASP A 494 28.27 -29.76 1.01
N ALA A 495 28.19 -28.92 -0.02
CA ALA A 495 27.11 -27.95 -0.16
C ALA A 495 25.71 -28.60 -0.11
N GLN A 496 25.56 -29.82 -0.62
CA GLN A 496 24.28 -30.54 -0.61
C GLN A 496 23.80 -30.93 0.79
N THR A 497 24.71 -31.03 1.76
CA THR A 497 24.38 -31.42 3.15
C THR A 497 23.83 -30.26 4.00
N TYR A 498 23.76 -29.04 3.44
CA TYR A 498 23.11 -27.89 4.08
C TYR A 498 21.58 -27.88 3.91
N VAL A 499 21.01 -28.91 3.28
CA VAL A 499 19.55 -29.11 3.25
C VAL A 499 19.02 -29.47 4.64
N ASN A 500 17.81 -29.01 4.94
CA ASN A 500 17.13 -29.38 6.19
C ASN A 500 16.51 -30.77 6.07
N VAL A 501 16.73 -31.60 7.08
CA VAL A 501 16.11 -32.93 7.17
C VAL A 501 14.59 -32.77 7.36
N GLN A 502 13.80 -33.59 6.65
CA GLN A 502 12.34 -33.46 6.59
C GLN A 502 11.63 -33.77 7.90
#